data_AF-A0A523TYE6-F1
#
_entry.id   AF-A0A523TYE6-F1
#
_cell.length_a   1.000
_cell.length_b   1.000
_cell.length_c   1.000
_cell.angle_alpha   90.00
_cell.angle_beta   90.00
_cell.angle_gamma   90.00
#
_symmetry.space_group_name_H-M   'P 1'
#
loop_
_entity.id
_entity.type
_entity.pdbx_description
1 polymer ?
#
loop_
_entity_poly.entity_id
_entity_poly.type
_entity_poly.pdbx_seq_one_letter_code
_entity_poly.pdbx_strand_id
1 'polypeptide(L)'
;MKFRTFFILITIFSLCAATEGCSGKKKDKLLSTGIGTGSGTGNGTGTGTGTYSGDGTGIELVCVYDPELGAQTSHKEHFGSIVQESSGYIWTGTKNQVFISKATIKDGISGDVIIMNLDDYMVRGGGLYGYSEGTTIYVGGDCLTLTFQHELGHAKMSLKDHYGSMITCIMNASNNGAYMGQRNYCEGGMYDCWGAVVSKFNISPDGATGTVPPTEIVIQ
;
A
#
# COMPACT_ATOMS: atom_id res chain seq x y z
N MET A 1 -66.84 8.22 22.68
CA MET A 1 -67.13 7.64 21.35
C MET A 1 -65.84 6.93 20.91
N LYS A 2 -65.62 5.61 21.05
CA LYS A 2 -66.28 4.41 20.51
C LYS A 2 -66.60 4.48 19.01
N PHE A 3 -65.77 3.81 18.18
CA PHE A 3 -66.09 2.80 17.13
C PHE A 3 -64.95 2.80 16.10
N ARG A 4 -64.02 1.82 16.09
CA ARG A 4 -64.11 0.41 15.65
C ARG A 4 -64.23 0.24 14.13
N THR A 5 -63.52 -0.79 13.67
CA THR A 5 -63.84 -1.69 12.53
C THR A 5 -63.67 -1.12 11.12
N PHE A 6 -63.15 -1.82 10.11
CA PHE A 6 -62.56 -3.15 9.95
C PHE A 6 -62.32 -3.29 8.43
N PHE A 7 -61.25 -3.98 8.04
CA PHE A 7 -61.22 -5.00 6.98
C PHE A 7 -61.66 -4.64 5.54
N ILE A 8 -60.73 -4.87 4.60
CA ILE A 8 -60.80 -5.85 3.49
C ILE A 8 -59.37 -5.85 2.91
N LEU A 9 -58.46 -6.73 3.35
CA LEU A 9 -58.28 -8.13 2.92
C LEU A 9 -58.21 -8.31 1.39
N ILE A 10 -57.13 -8.98 0.96
CA ILE A 10 -57.16 -10.09 -0.02
C ILE A 10 -57.33 -9.62 -1.48
N THR A 11 -56.47 -9.88 -2.47
CA THR A 11 -55.43 -10.89 -2.73
C THR A 11 -55.05 -10.75 -4.22
N ILE A 12 -54.04 -11.52 -4.69
CA ILE A 12 -53.84 -12.00 -6.08
C ILE A 12 -53.14 -10.97 -6.99
N PHE A 13 -51.95 -11.16 -7.56
CA PHE A 13 -51.24 -12.31 -8.20
C PHE A 13 -49.73 -12.05 -7.96
N SER A 14 -48.92 -12.91 -7.34
CA SER A 14 -48.41 -14.22 -7.80
C SER A 14 -47.71 -14.21 -9.17
N LEU A 15 -46.52 -14.84 -9.20
CA LEU A 15 -45.70 -15.26 -10.35
C LEU A 15 -44.88 -14.18 -11.10
N CYS A 16 -43.58 -14.18 -10.83
CA CYS A 16 -42.61 -14.75 -11.78
C CYS A 16 -41.34 -15.16 -11.03
N ALA A 17 -41.24 -16.46 -10.77
CA ALA A 17 -39.99 -17.13 -10.48
C ALA A 17 -39.21 -17.35 -11.78
N ALA A 18 -37.88 -17.39 -11.64
CA ALA A 18 -36.87 -17.85 -12.59
C ALA A 18 -36.57 -16.92 -13.78
N THR A 19 -35.36 -16.36 -13.80
CA THR A 19 -34.29 -16.90 -14.66
C THR A 19 -32.93 -16.53 -14.10
N GLU A 20 -32.04 -17.52 -14.20
CA GLU A 20 -30.62 -17.48 -13.92
C GLU A 20 -29.93 -16.44 -14.80
N GLY A 21 -28.92 -15.77 -14.24
CA GLY A 21 -28.17 -14.75 -14.96
C GLY A 21 -26.97 -14.29 -14.17
N CYS A 22 -26.05 -15.22 -13.92
CA CYS A 22 -24.72 -14.99 -13.38
C CYS A 22 -24.00 -13.97 -14.28
N SER A 23 -24.17 -12.68 -14.00
CA SER A 23 -23.47 -11.61 -14.71
C SER A 23 -22.06 -11.55 -14.13
N GLY A 24 -21.16 -12.23 -14.84
CA GLY A 24 -19.74 -12.25 -14.54
C GLY A 24 -19.22 -10.84 -14.33
N LYS A 25 -18.81 -10.55 -13.10
CA LYS A 25 -17.91 -9.43 -12.83
C LYS A 25 -16.61 -9.74 -13.57
N LYS A 26 -16.45 -9.15 -14.77
CA LYS A 26 -15.12 -8.94 -15.32
C LYS A 26 -14.40 -8.07 -14.31
N LYS A 27 -13.57 -8.69 -13.46
CA LYS A 27 -12.43 -7.99 -12.89
C LYS A 27 -11.62 -7.57 -14.10
N ASP A 28 -11.65 -6.28 -14.42
CA ASP A 28 -10.64 -5.71 -15.28
C ASP A 28 -9.31 -6.09 -14.65
N LYS A 29 -8.64 -7.05 -15.29
CA LYS A 29 -7.25 -7.33 -15.01
C LYS A 29 -6.55 -6.01 -15.31
N LEU A 30 -6.15 -5.30 -14.26
CA LEU A 30 -5.00 -4.42 -14.32
C LEU A 30 -3.92 -5.22 -15.07
N LEU A 31 -3.63 -4.78 -16.28
CA LEU A 31 -2.46 -5.19 -17.03
C LEU A 31 -1.26 -4.71 -16.24
N SER A 32 -0.89 -5.48 -15.22
CA SER A 32 0.46 -5.46 -14.68
C SER A 32 1.33 -6.14 -15.72
N THR A 33 1.88 -5.35 -16.64
CA THR A 33 3.01 -5.77 -17.48
C THR A 33 4.27 -5.73 -16.62
N GLY A 34 4.35 -6.69 -15.71
CA GLY A 34 5.56 -7.11 -15.01
C GLY A 34 5.68 -8.62 -15.16
N ILE A 35 6.01 -9.10 -16.37
CA ILE A 35 6.32 -10.50 -16.59
C ILE A 35 7.73 -10.74 -16.02
N GLY A 36 7.78 -11.08 -14.73
CA GLY A 36 8.88 -11.81 -14.12
C GLY A 36 8.42 -13.24 -13.89
N THR A 37 8.60 -14.15 -14.86
CA THR A 37 8.36 -15.58 -14.64
C THR A 37 9.51 -16.16 -13.81
N GLY A 38 9.39 -16.04 -12.49
CA GLY A 38 10.21 -16.77 -11.53
C GLY A 38 9.44 -17.98 -10.99
N SER A 39 9.49 -19.12 -11.68
CA SER A 39 9.12 -20.41 -11.09
C SER A 39 10.35 -20.95 -10.35
N GLY A 40 10.52 -20.56 -9.09
CA GLY A 40 11.53 -21.10 -8.20
C GLY A 40 10.90 -21.75 -6.97
N THR A 41 10.91 -23.08 -6.90
CA THR A 41 10.71 -23.84 -5.65
C THR A 41 11.98 -23.89 -4.81
N GLY A 42 12.78 -22.81 -4.83
CA GLY A 42 14.09 -22.77 -4.20
C GLY A 42 14.06 -22.05 -2.86
N ASN A 43 14.55 -22.71 -1.80
CA ASN A 43 15.05 -22.08 -0.57
C ASN A 43 16.31 -21.24 -0.87
N GLY A 44 16.21 -20.25 -1.75
CA GLY A 44 17.33 -19.45 -2.23
C GLY A 44 17.43 -18.12 -1.48
N THR A 45 18.39 -17.99 -0.58
CA THR A 45 18.80 -16.71 0.05
C THR A 45 19.62 -15.84 -0.92
N GLY A 46 19.13 -15.65 -2.14
CA GLY A 46 19.85 -14.91 -3.19
C GLY A 46 19.91 -13.41 -2.90
N THR A 47 21.07 -12.92 -2.47
CA THR A 47 21.39 -11.49 -2.39
C THR A 47 21.82 -11.00 -3.77
N GLY A 48 20.84 -10.62 -4.58
CA GLY A 48 21.09 -9.98 -5.86
C GLY A 48 21.44 -8.51 -5.68
N THR A 49 22.73 -8.17 -5.57
CA THR A 49 23.19 -6.78 -5.70
C THR A 49 23.03 -6.32 -7.15
N GLY A 50 21.86 -5.77 -7.48
CA GLY A 50 21.61 -5.11 -8.76
C GLY A 50 22.19 -3.71 -8.77
N THR A 51 23.25 -3.47 -9.54
CA THR A 51 23.71 -2.11 -9.85
C THR A 51 22.73 -1.50 -10.86
N TYR A 52 21.90 -0.55 -10.42
CA TYR A 52 21.02 0.21 -11.31
C TYR A 52 21.77 1.43 -11.87
N SER A 53 21.78 1.59 -13.19
CA SER A 53 22.47 2.69 -13.89
C SER A 53 21.53 3.83 -14.30
N GLY A 54 20.44 4.05 -13.57
CA GLY A 54 19.41 5.04 -13.90
C GLY A 54 19.35 6.19 -12.91
N ASP A 55 18.75 7.31 -13.33
CA ASP A 55 18.60 8.57 -12.56
C ASP A 55 17.64 8.48 -11.35
N GLY A 56 17.28 7.28 -10.91
CA GLY A 56 16.37 7.05 -9.79
C GLY A 56 17.08 7.12 -8.44
N THR A 57 16.43 7.73 -7.46
CA THR A 57 16.84 7.72 -6.05
C THR A 57 16.31 6.48 -5.34
N GLY A 58 17.21 5.59 -4.92
CA GLY A 58 16.88 4.39 -4.16
C GLY A 58 16.79 4.65 -2.66
N ILE A 59 15.72 4.18 -2.02
CA ILE A 59 15.57 4.12 -0.56
C ILE A 59 15.90 2.70 -0.10
N GLU A 60 16.74 2.58 0.93
CA GLU A 60 16.99 1.32 1.61
C GLU A 60 16.17 1.23 2.90
N LEU A 61 15.63 0.05 3.18
CA LEU A 61 14.78 -0.21 4.35
C LEU A 61 15.28 -1.43 5.14
N VAL A 62 15.20 -1.33 6.46
CA VAL A 62 15.25 -2.45 7.40
C VAL A 62 13.85 -2.66 7.96
N CYS A 63 13.22 -3.76 7.55
CA CYS A 63 11.90 -4.18 8.02
C CYS A 63 12.07 -5.27 9.07
N VAL A 64 11.41 -5.11 10.22
CA VAL A 64 11.52 -6.07 11.32
C VAL A 64 10.16 -6.58 11.75
N TYR A 65 10.05 -7.91 11.86
CA TYR A 65 9.01 -8.54 12.66
C TYR A 65 9.46 -8.53 14.12
N ASP A 66 8.56 -8.20 15.04
CA ASP A 66 8.81 -8.43 16.45
C ASP A 66 9.10 -9.94 16.67
N PRO A 67 10.23 -10.31 17.30
CA PRO A 67 10.59 -11.72 17.53
C PRO A 67 9.50 -12.53 18.24
N GLU A 68 8.68 -11.91 19.08
CA GLU A 68 7.58 -12.57 19.79
C GLU A 68 6.46 -13.05 18.85
N LEU A 69 6.37 -12.48 17.64
CA LEU A 69 5.40 -12.92 16.64
C LEU A 69 5.76 -14.28 16.05
N GLY A 70 7.02 -14.72 16.16
CA GLY A 70 7.47 -16.00 15.61
C GLY A 70 7.32 -16.06 14.07
N ALA A 71 7.70 -14.99 13.38
CA ALA A 71 7.54 -14.88 11.93
C ALA A 71 8.36 -15.96 11.19
N GLN A 72 7.67 -16.77 10.40
CA GLN A 72 8.29 -17.76 9.52
C GLN A 72 8.83 -17.09 8.25
N THR A 73 9.70 -17.81 7.52
CA THR A 73 10.24 -17.36 6.23
C THR A 73 9.14 -16.95 5.25
N SER A 74 8.03 -17.68 5.21
CA SER A 74 6.90 -17.38 4.33
C SER A 74 6.24 -16.02 4.63
N HIS A 75 6.16 -15.59 5.89
CA HIS A 75 5.64 -14.25 6.23
C HIS A 75 6.61 -13.17 5.74
N LYS A 76 7.92 -13.39 5.91
CA LYS A 76 8.95 -12.45 5.42
C LYS A 76 8.95 -12.36 3.89
N GLU A 77 8.76 -13.47 3.19
CA GLU A 77 8.61 -13.52 1.73
C GLU A 77 7.35 -12.77 1.26
N HIS A 78 6.22 -13.01 1.94
CA HIS A 78 4.97 -12.30 1.67
C HIS A 78 5.14 -10.79 1.83
N PHE A 79 5.69 -10.33 2.96
CA PHE A 79 5.96 -8.92 3.18
C PHE A 79 6.95 -8.35 2.16
N GLY A 80 7.94 -9.15 1.73
CA GLY A 80 8.83 -8.80 0.61
C GLY A 80 8.07 -8.46 -0.67
N SER A 81 7.01 -9.21 -0.99
CA SER A 81 6.16 -8.91 -2.14
C SER A 81 5.38 -7.60 -2.00
N ILE A 82 4.91 -7.27 -0.78
CA ILE A 82 4.26 -5.99 -0.46
C ILE A 82 5.23 -4.82 -0.67
N VAL A 83 6.48 -4.98 -0.23
CA VAL A 83 7.53 -3.96 -0.41
C VAL A 83 7.84 -3.75 -1.89
N GLN A 84 7.98 -4.83 -2.67
CA GLN A 84 8.21 -4.74 -4.12
C GLN A 84 7.06 -4.05 -4.85
N GLU A 85 5.81 -4.40 -4.52
CA GLU A 85 4.64 -3.74 -5.12
C GLU A 85 4.56 -2.26 -4.73
N SER A 86 4.79 -1.95 -3.45
CA SER A 86 4.83 -0.58 -2.94
C SER A 86 5.94 0.25 -3.61
N SER A 87 7.09 -0.34 -3.89
CA SER A 87 8.18 0.30 -4.65
C SER A 87 7.71 0.77 -6.03
N GLY A 88 6.92 -0.04 -6.74
CA GLY A 88 6.29 0.34 -8.01
C GLY A 88 5.33 1.53 -7.90
N TYR A 89 4.58 1.61 -6.80
CA TYR A 89 3.69 2.74 -6.55
C TYR A 89 4.42 4.00 -6.12
N ILE A 90 5.48 3.88 -5.32
CA ILE A 90 6.35 5.00 -4.98
C ILE A 90 7.01 5.53 -6.26
N TRP A 91 7.51 4.65 -7.13
CA TRP A 91 8.06 5.04 -8.42
C TRP A 91 7.07 5.84 -9.24
N THR A 92 5.86 5.31 -9.44
CA THR A 92 4.82 6.01 -10.21
C THR A 92 4.42 7.33 -9.54
N GLY A 93 4.18 7.32 -8.24
CA GLY A 93 3.76 8.47 -7.45
C GLY A 93 4.81 9.59 -7.35
N THR A 94 6.08 9.24 -7.52
CA THR A 94 7.21 10.18 -7.58
C THR A 94 7.67 10.49 -9.00
N LYS A 95 6.76 10.31 -9.98
CA LYS A 95 7.01 10.56 -11.41
C LYS A 95 8.26 9.85 -11.93
N ASN A 96 8.40 8.58 -11.57
CA ASN A 96 9.47 7.67 -11.99
C ASN A 96 10.87 8.08 -11.48
N GLN A 97 10.99 8.52 -10.22
CA GLN A 97 12.29 9.00 -9.71
C GLN A 97 12.69 8.43 -8.36
N VAL A 98 11.77 7.93 -7.54
CA VAL A 98 12.09 7.35 -6.24
C VAL A 98 11.55 5.94 -6.17
N PHE A 99 12.32 5.00 -5.63
CA PHE A 99 11.91 3.62 -5.45
C PHE A 99 12.58 3.03 -4.21
N ILE A 100 12.15 1.84 -3.79
CA ILE A 100 12.84 1.09 -2.75
C ILE A 100 13.92 0.28 -3.45
N SER A 101 15.19 0.61 -3.26
CA SER A 101 16.29 -0.12 -3.89
C SER A 101 16.57 -1.45 -3.19
N LYS A 102 16.44 -1.46 -1.87
CA LYS A 102 16.71 -2.62 -1.02
C LYS A 102 15.81 -2.64 0.19
N ALA A 103 15.31 -3.82 0.56
CA ALA A 103 14.70 -4.06 1.85
C ALA A 103 15.27 -5.32 2.50
N THR A 104 15.75 -5.16 3.73
CA THR A 104 16.18 -6.28 4.57
C THR A 104 15.08 -6.61 5.55
N ILE A 105 14.52 -7.83 5.47
CA ILE A 105 13.41 -8.30 6.29
C ILE A 105 13.94 -9.35 7.27
N LYS A 106 13.80 -9.08 8.57
CA LYS A 106 14.38 -9.92 9.64
C LYS A 106 13.55 -9.86 10.91
N ASP A 107 13.96 -10.59 11.93
CA ASP A 107 13.39 -10.43 13.27
C ASP A 107 14.15 -9.32 14.02
N GLY A 108 13.44 -8.52 14.81
CA GLY A 108 14.04 -7.44 15.60
C GLY A 108 13.02 -6.46 16.17
N ILE A 109 13.49 -5.56 17.04
CA ILE A 109 12.65 -4.57 17.75
C ILE A 109 12.88 -3.14 17.26
N SER A 110 13.74 -2.95 16.24
CA SER A 110 14.08 -1.65 15.68
C SER A 110 14.37 -1.77 14.19
N GLY A 111 13.85 -0.84 13.41
CA GLY A 111 14.02 -0.76 11.97
C GLY A 111 13.36 0.50 11.40
N ASP A 112 13.41 0.61 10.07
CA ASP A 112 12.65 1.61 9.33
C ASP A 112 11.16 1.25 9.26
N VAL A 113 10.86 -0.05 9.31
CA VAL A 113 9.50 -0.60 9.29
C VAL A 113 9.38 -1.62 10.43
N ILE A 114 8.46 -1.40 11.36
CA ILE A 114 8.08 -2.36 12.40
C ILE A 114 6.79 -3.05 11.98
N ILE A 115 6.84 -4.37 11.84
CA ILE A 115 5.72 -5.20 11.39
C ILE A 115 5.06 -5.79 12.65
N MET A 116 3.87 -5.31 12.95
CA MET A 116 3.23 -5.49 14.27
C MET A 116 2.35 -6.74 14.38
N ASN A 117 2.14 -7.47 13.29
CA ASN A 117 1.40 -8.73 13.24
C ASN A 117 1.93 -9.61 12.10
N LEU A 118 1.47 -10.85 11.99
CA LEU A 118 1.90 -11.76 10.92
C LEU A 118 1.17 -11.50 9.59
N ASP A 119 -0.17 -11.60 9.59
CA ASP A 119 -0.99 -11.69 8.37
C ASP A 119 -2.27 -10.83 8.45
N ASP A 120 -2.21 -9.68 9.12
CA ASP A 120 -3.34 -8.74 9.22
C ASP A 120 -2.96 -7.39 8.62
N TYR A 121 -3.94 -6.74 8.00
CA TYR A 121 -3.78 -5.44 7.36
C TYR A 121 -3.81 -4.27 8.34
N MET A 122 -4.23 -4.48 9.59
CA MET A 122 -4.23 -3.46 10.66
C MET A 122 -3.13 -3.71 11.69
N VAL A 123 -2.56 -2.65 12.27
CA VAL A 123 -1.62 -2.78 13.38
C VAL A 123 -2.29 -3.41 14.61
N ARG A 124 -1.50 -4.13 15.43
CA ARG A 124 -2.01 -4.83 16.62
C ARG A 124 -2.69 -3.85 17.59
N GLY A 125 -3.97 -4.07 17.86
CA GLY A 125 -4.64 -3.49 19.03
C GLY A 125 -5.52 -2.25 18.83
N GLY A 126 -5.87 -1.79 17.62
CA GLY A 126 -6.78 -0.63 17.59
C GLY A 126 -7.13 0.08 16.29
N GLY A 127 -7.53 -0.65 15.23
CA GLY A 127 -8.31 -0.02 14.14
C GLY A 127 -7.53 0.90 13.18
N LEU A 128 -6.20 0.99 13.32
CA LEU A 128 -5.33 1.73 12.41
C LEU A 128 -4.72 0.76 11.39
N TYR A 129 -4.65 1.20 10.13
CA TYR A 129 -3.99 0.43 9.06
C TYR A 129 -2.46 0.54 9.16
N GLY A 130 -1.96 1.68 9.64
CA GLY A 130 -0.56 1.99 9.83
C GLY A 130 -0.42 3.29 10.61
N TYR A 131 0.80 3.60 11.03
CA TYR A 131 1.20 4.93 11.52
C TYR A 131 2.71 5.09 11.39
N SER A 132 3.20 6.29 11.64
CA SER A 132 4.63 6.59 11.67
C SER A 132 5.02 7.34 12.95
N GLU A 133 6.22 7.05 13.46
CA GLU A 133 6.84 7.78 14.56
C GLU A 133 8.28 8.15 14.16
N GLY A 134 8.51 9.45 13.96
CA GLY A 134 9.79 9.95 13.47
C GLY A 134 10.13 9.40 12.08
N THR A 135 11.15 8.55 11.99
CA THR A 135 11.63 7.96 10.73
C THR A 135 11.23 6.50 10.55
N THR A 136 10.41 5.98 11.47
CA THR A 136 9.98 4.58 11.51
C THR A 136 8.48 4.50 11.24
N ILE A 137 8.08 3.54 10.41
CA ILE A 137 6.67 3.23 10.17
C ILE A 137 6.28 1.94 10.88
N TYR A 138 5.01 1.83 11.23
CA TYR A 138 4.43 0.71 11.93
C TYR A 138 3.24 0.22 11.11
N VAL A 139 3.30 -1.03 10.67
CA VAL A 139 2.32 -1.61 9.75
C VAL A 139 1.99 -3.05 10.13
N GLY A 140 0.88 -3.56 9.58
CA GLY A 140 0.59 -4.99 9.63
C GLY A 140 1.40 -5.80 8.62
N GLY A 141 1.52 -7.12 8.85
CA GLY A 141 2.24 -8.01 7.94
C GLY A 141 1.52 -8.29 6.62
N ASP A 142 0.22 -8.00 6.54
CA ASP A 142 -0.56 -7.95 5.29
C ASP A 142 -1.07 -6.53 4.99
N CYS A 143 -0.28 -5.50 5.32
CA CYS A 143 -0.71 -4.12 5.13
C CYS A 143 -0.99 -3.79 3.65
N LEU A 144 -1.96 -2.91 3.43
CA LEU A 144 -2.23 -2.38 2.09
C LEU A 144 -1.01 -1.60 1.59
N THR A 145 -0.65 -1.81 0.32
CA THR A 145 0.44 -1.06 -0.33
C THR A 145 0.23 0.45 -0.34
N LEU A 146 -1.03 0.90 -0.36
CA LEU A 146 -1.41 2.30 -0.18
C LEU A 146 -1.03 2.83 1.21
N THR A 147 -1.35 2.07 2.25
CA THR A 147 -0.97 2.39 3.63
C THR A 147 0.54 2.43 3.76
N PHE A 148 1.24 1.43 3.23
CA PHE A 148 2.70 1.39 3.26
C PHE A 148 3.31 2.65 2.61
N GLN A 149 2.87 3.01 1.39
CA GLN A 149 3.35 4.20 0.69
C GLN A 149 3.06 5.49 1.47
N HIS A 150 1.87 5.60 2.07
CA HIS A 150 1.45 6.74 2.87
C HIS A 150 2.34 6.93 4.10
N GLU A 151 2.52 5.87 4.90
CA GLU A 151 3.37 5.93 6.07
C GLU A 151 4.83 6.19 5.70
N LEU A 152 5.32 5.62 4.60
CA LEU A 152 6.66 5.90 4.10
C LEU A 152 6.81 7.37 3.68
N GLY A 153 5.75 7.99 3.15
CA GLY A 153 5.69 9.42 2.88
C GLY A 153 5.93 10.27 4.13
N HIS A 154 5.35 9.89 5.27
CA HIS A 154 5.68 10.54 6.55
C HIS A 154 7.13 10.30 6.94
N ALA A 155 7.55 9.04 7.06
CA ALA A 155 8.83 8.67 7.66
C ALA A 155 10.06 9.07 6.84
N LYS A 156 9.99 8.95 5.50
CA LYS A 156 11.15 9.17 4.62
C LYS A 156 11.07 10.49 3.87
N MET A 157 9.88 11.03 3.69
CA MET A 157 9.66 12.26 2.91
C MET A 157 9.21 13.44 3.78
N SER A 158 8.99 13.22 5.07
CA SER A 158 8.56 14.25 6.04
C SER A 158 7.27 14.95 5.64
N LEU A 159 6.37 14.22 4.96
CA LEU A 159 5.08 14.72 4.54
C LEU A 159 4.10 14.73 5.71
N LYS A 160 3.13 15.63 5.66
CA LYS A 160 2.05 15.71 6.65
C LYS A 160 0.79 15.08 6.09
N ASP A 161 -0.07 14.64 7.00
CA ASP A 161 -1.41 14.23 6.65
C ASP A 161 -2.25 15.41 6.15
N HIS A 162 -3.17 15.10 5.25
CA HIS A 162 -4.24 16.00 4.86
C HIS A 162 -5.56 15.50 5.44
N TYR A 163 -6.16 16.31 6.31
CA TYR A 163 -7.48 16.07 6.86
C TYR A 163 -8.47 17.16 6.41
N GLY A 164 -9.74 16.79 6.25
CA GLY A 164 -10.83 17.73 5.96
C GLY A 164 -10.83 18.28 4.53
N SER A 165 -10.12 17.64 3.60
CA SER A 165 -10.10 18.02 2.18
C SER A 165 -10.55 16.86 1.28
N MET A 166 -11.04 17.19 0.10
CA MET A 166 -11.43 16.20 -0.92
C MET A 166 -10.34 16.00 -1.99
N ILE A 167 -9.09 16.39 -1.70
CA ILE A 167 -7.99 16.27 -2.65
C ILE A 167 -7.55 14.82 -2.73
N THR A 168 -7.62 14.21 -3.91
CA THR A 168 -7.15 12.83 -4.11
C THR A 168 -5.63 12.82 -4.18
N CYS A 169 -4.98 12.32 -3.14
CA CYS A 169 -3.53 12.13 -3.08
C CYS A 169 -3.19 11.11 -2.00
N ILE A 170 -2.01 10.51 -2.09
CA ILE A 170 -1.58 9.46 -1.17
C ILE A 170 -1.53 9.92 0.29
N MET A 171 -1.29 11.22 0.55
CA MET A 171 -1.24 11.80 1.90
C MET A 171 -2.61 12.22 2.46
N ASN A 172 -3.71 12.02 1.73
CA ASN A 172 -5.04 12.36 2.22
C ASN A 172 -5.71 11.16 2.91
N ALA A 173 -5.57 11.11 4.24
CA ALA A 173 -6.19 10.11 5.12
C ALA A 173 -7.66 10.41 5.47
N SER A 174 -8.26 11.49 4.94
CA SER A 174 -9.67 11.82 5.18
C SER A 174 -10.62 10.70 4.73
N ASN A 175 -11.77 10.61 5.42
CA ASN A 175 -12.83 9.64 5.10
C ASN A 175 -12.29 8.19 5.04
N ASN A 176 -11.53 7.78 6.06
CA ASN A 176 -10.92 6.46 6.16
C ASN A 176 -10.05 6.11 4.94
N GLY A 177 -9.26 7.07 4.44
CA GLY A 177 -8.35 6.87 3.32
C GLY A 177 -9.01 6.80 1.94
N ALA A 178 -10.29 7.17 1.80
CA ALA A 178 -11.01 7.14 0.51
C ALA A 178 -10.32 7.96 -0.59
N TYR A 179 -9.52 8.96 -0.21
CA TYR A 179 -8.81 9.86 -1.14
C TYR A 179 -7.37 9.43 -1.45
N MET A 180 -6.87 8.34 -0.86
CA MET A 180 -5.52 7.81 -1.12
C MET A 180 -5.38 7.10 -2.49
N GLY A 181 -6.51 6.85 -3.17
CA GLY A 181 -6.59 5.91 -4.30
C GLY A 181 -5.77 6.24 -5.55
N GLN A 182 -5.27 7.47 -5.71
CA GLN A 182 -4.45 7.83 -6.87
C GLN A 182 -2.95 7.54 -6.72
N ARG A 183 -2.47 7.15 -5.52
CA ARG A 183 -1.04 6.81 -5.28
C ARG A 183 -0.02 7.90 -5.62
N ASN A 184 -0.49 9.10 -5.95
CA ASN A 184 0.34 10.26 -6.30
C ASN A 184 0.39 11.26 -5.15
N TYR A 185 1.48 12.02 -5.07
CA TYR A 185 1.58 13.17 -4.18
C TYR A 185 0.88 14.37 -4.84
N CYS A 186 0.09 15.14 -4.08
CA CYS A 186 -0.53 16.34 -4.63
C CYS A 186 0.50 17.44 -4.90
N GLU A 187 0.21 18.27 -5.89
CA GLU A 187 1.11 19.30 -6.40
C GLU A 187 0.53 20.68 -6.19
N GLY A 188 1.35 21.59 -5.67
CA GLY A 188 1.01 22.99 -5.48
C GLY A 188 -0.01 23.27 -4.37
N GLY A 189 -0.35 24.56 -4.24
CA GLY A 189 -1.30 25.04 -3.24
C GLY A 189 -0.83 24.83 -1.81
N MET A 190 -1.79 24.60 -0.90
CA MET A 190 -1.52 24.49 0.55
C MET A 190 -0.86 23.16 0.94
N TYR A 191 -0.96 22.14 0.09
CA TYR A 191 -0.63 20.74 0.39
C TYR A 191 0.44 20.20 -0.57
N ASP A 192 1.40 21.01 -1.01
CA ASP A 192 2.37 20.66 -2.04
C ASP A 192 3.35 19.54 -1.61
N CYS A 193 2.85 18.30 -1.54
CA CYS A 193 3.63 17.12 -1.19
C CYS A 193 4.67 16.84 -2.25
N TRP A 194 4.34 17.01 -3.53
CA TRP A 194 5.30 16.79 -4.60
C TRP A 194 6.49 17.75 -4.50
N GLY A 195 6.25 19.05 -4.29
CA GLY A 195 7.33 20.00 -4.04
C GLY A 195 8.22 19.62 -2.85
N ALA A 196 7.62 19.10 -1.78
CA ALA A 196 8.37 18.58 -0.63
C ALA A 196 9.21 17.35 -0.98
N VAL A 197 8.69 16.40 -1.77
CA VAL A 197 9.44 15.21 -2.25
C VAL A 197 10.60 15.64 -3.15
N VAL A 198 10.34 16.54 -4.10
CA VAL A 198 11.36 17.13 -5.00
C VAL A 198 12.49 17.74 -4.20
N SER A 199 12.16 18.58 -3.22
CA SER A 199 13.15 19.21 -2.34
C SER A 199 13.90 18.19 -1.48
N LYS A 200 13.23 17.13 -0.99
CA LYS A 200 13.82 16.15 -0.09
C LYS A 200 14.88 15.29 -0.78
N PHE A 201 14.61 14.85 -2.01
CA PHE A 201 15.49 13.96 -2.76
C PHE A 201 16.35 14.69 -3.79
N ASN A 202 16.16 16.00 -3.96
CA ASN A 202 16.85 16.78 -4.99
C ASN A 202 16.68 16.19 -6.39
N ILE A 203 15.44 15.86 -6.73
CA ILE A 203 15.04 15.25 -8.01
C ILE A 203 14.37 16.27 -8.94
N SER A 204 14.11 15.91 -10.19
CA SER A 204 13.46 16.81 -11.14
C SER A 204 11.97 17.02 -10.78
N PRO A 205 11.44 18.26 -10.80
CA PRO A 205 10.01 18.50 -10.62
C PRO A 205 9.16 17.94 -11.77
N ASP A 206 9.75 17.76 -12.94
CA ASP A 206 9.07 17.30 -14.17
C ASP A 206 8.94 15.77 -14.25
N GLY A 207 9.64 15.04 -13.37
CA GLY A 207 9.69 13.58 -13.44
C GLY A 207 10.84 13.06 -14.30
N ALA A 208 10.88 11.73 -14.41
CA ALA A 208 11.72 11.01 -15.35
C ALA A 208 10.89 9.98 -16.13
N THR A 209 11.57 9.21 -16.99
CA THR A 209 10.95 8.14 -17.78
C THR A 209 11.65 6.82 -17.47
N GLY A 210 10.95 5.71 -17.71
CA GLY A 210 11.51 4.38 -17.54
C GLY A 210 10.62 3.46 -16.71
N THR A 211 11.03 2.21 -16.63
CA THR A 211 10.40 1.20 -15.78
C THR A 211 10.94 1.30 -14.36
N VAL A 212 10.12 0.91 -13.38
CA VAL A 212 10.59 0.81 -11.99
C VAL A 212 11.82 -0.08 -11.90
N PRO A 213 12.94 0.38 -11.29
CA PRO A 213 14.09 -0.48 -11.05
C PRO A 213 13.72 -1.62 -10.07
N PRO A 214 14.40 -2.78 -10.16
CA PRO A 214 14.11 -3.89 -9.25
C PRO A 214 14.46 -3.55 -7.80
N THR A 215 13.62 -4.01 -6.88
CA THR A 215 13.88 -3.94 -5.43
C THR A 215 14.54 -5.22 -4.95
N GLU A 216 15.75 -5.13 -4.39
CA GLU A 216 16.43 -6.25 -3.74
C GLU A 216 15.73 -6.58 -2.41
N ILE A 217 15.24 -7.82 -2.26
CA ILE A 217 14.69 -8.32 -0.99
C ILE A 217 15.71 -9.26 -0.35
N VAL A 218 16.10 -8.95 0.89
CA VAL A 218 17.02 -9.78 1.68
C VAL A 218 16.29 -10.29 2.92
N ILE A 219 16.07 -11.60 3.00
CA ILE A 219 15.42 -12.23 4.15
C ILE A 219 16.50 -12.82 5.07
N GLN A 220 16.41 -12.50 6.36
CA GLN A 220 17.31 -13.00 7.42
C GLN A 220 16.52 -13.69 8.54
#